data_AF-A0A3N4PBQ3-F1
#
_entry.id   AF-A0A3N4PBQ3-F1
#
_cell.length_a   1.000
_cell.length_b   1.000
_cell.length_c   1.000
_cell.angle_alpha   90.00
_cell.angle_beta   90.00
_cell.angle_gamma   90.00
#
_symmetry.space_group_name_H-M   'P 1'
#
loop_
_entity.id
_entity.type
_entity.pdbx_description
1 polymer ?
#
loop_
_entity_poly.entity_id
_entity_poly.type
_entity_poly.pdbx_seq_one_letter_code
_entity_poly.pdbx_strand_id
1 'polypeptide(L)'
;MPIENFDKLHKLHQEWKKDLLLSEKEIKSLQEELTELTRQSLNAEQQVKIEHFQNALIRQKEVVNDQLQMVIKGDKMMSENDGSDAQLHMLHNKLQEDMDTFDRLFVDLREEFKAFKRSLAGE
;
A
#
# COMPACT_ATOMS: atom_id res chain seq x y z
N MET A 1 -10.86 26.19 -4.92
CA MET A 1 -9.75 27.00 -4.37
C MET A 1 -8.57 26.87 -5.33
N PRO A 2 -7.82 27.94 -5.63
CA PRO A 2 -6.57 27.81 -6.36
C PRO A 2 -5.62 26.89 -5.58
N ILE A 3 -4.71 26.20 -6.27
CA ILE A 3 -3.61 25.48 -5.60
C ILE A 3 -2.70 26.56 -4.98
N GLU A 4 -2.96 26.92 -3.73
CA GLU A 4 -2.21 28.00 -3.06
C GLU A 4 -0.76 27.63 -2.74
N ASN A 5 -0.34 26.37 -2.94
CA ASN A 5 1.06 25.99 -2.75
C ASN A 5 1.45 24.64 -3.41
N PHE A 6 1.96 24.69 -4.64
CA PHE A 6 2.53 23.51 -5.32
C PHE A 6 3.66 22.85 -4.51
N ASP A 7 4.45 23.61 -3.75
CA ASP A 7 5.51 23.04 -2.91
C ASP A 7 4.94 22.17 -1.78
N LYS A 8 3.78 22.52 -1.22
CA LYS A 8 3.12 21.69 -0.20
C LYS A 8 2.61 20.38 -0.80
N LEU A 9 1.96 20.44 -1.96
CA LEU A 9 1.48 19.24 -2.66
C LEU A 9 2.64 18.33 -3.04
N HIS A 10 3.71 18.89 -3.58
CA HIS A 10 4.91 18.14 -3.94
C HIS A 10 5.57 17.48 -2.72
N LYS A 11 5.67 18.18 -1.58
CA LYS A 11 6.17 17.59 -0.33
C LYS A 11 5.31 16.42 0.14
N LEU A 12 3.99 16.59 0.13
CA LEU A 12 3.04 15.53 0.49
C LEU A 12 3.17 14.31 -0.45
N HIS A 13 3.33 14.54 -1.75
CA HIS A 13 3.61 13.47 -2.71
C HIS A 13 4.93 12.74 -2.41
N GLN A 14 5.99 13.44 -2.00
CA GLN A 14 7.25 12.78 -1.59
C GLN A 14 7.08 11.96 -0.31
N GLU A 15 6.26 12.43 0.64
CA GLU A 15 5.91 11.68 1.85
C GLU A 15 5.17 10.39 1.49
N TRP A 16 4.10 10.48 0.69
CA TRP A 16 3.37 9.29 0.21
C TRP A 16 4.28 8.32 -0.54
N LYS A 17 5.14 8.83 -1.45
CA LYS A 17 6.09 7.98 -2.17
C LYS A 17 7.02 7.23 -1.21
N LYS A 18 7.52 7.88 -0.16
CA LYS A 18 8.36 7.25 0.85
C LYS A 18 7.59 6.16 1.59
N ASP A 19 6.36 6.45 2.03
CA ASP A 19 5.54 5.51 2.80
C ASP A 19 5.12 4.29 1.98
N LEU A 20 4.81 4.48 0.69
CA LEU A 20 4.57 3.41 -0.27
C LEU A 20 5.79 2.51 -0.45
N LEU A 21 6.99 3.09 -0.59
CA LEU A 21 8.23 2.31 -0.71
C LEU A 21 8.58 1.54 0.57
N LEU A 22 8.25 2.10 1.74
CA LEU A 22 8.36 1.40 3.01
C LEU A 22 7.37 0.23 3.06
N SER A 23 6.13 0.46 2.65
CA SER A 23 5.09 -0.56 2.59
C SER A 23 5.44 -1.66 1.59
N GLU A 24 6.04 -1.34 0.45
CA GLU A 24 6.52 -2.34 -0.53
C GLU A 24 7.57 -3.27 0.08
N LYS A 25 8.49 -2.73 0.88
CA LYS A 25 9.49 -3.53 1.60
C LYS A 25 8.85 -4.40 2.67
N GLU A 26 7.89 -3.86 3.42
CA GLU A 26 7.15 -4.62 4.43
C GLU A 26 6.36 -5.77 3.79
N ILE A 27 5.67 -5.53 2.67
CA ILE A 27 4.96 -6.56 1.92
C ILE A 27 5.92 -7.68 1.49
N LYS A 28 7.11 -7.36 0.97
CA LYS A 28 8.12 -8.36 0.62
C LYS A 28 8.54 -9.19 1.84
N SER A 29 8.80 -8.54 2.97
CA SER A 29 9.15 -9.23 4.21
C SER A 29 8.03 -10.16 4.70
N LEU A 30 6.76 -9.72 4.62
CA LEU A 30 5.61 -10.55 4.97
C LEU A 30 5.44 -11.74 4.01
N GLN A 31 5.71 -11.57 2.72
CA GLN A 31 5.70 -12.66 1.74
C GLN A 31 6.78 -13.71 2.03
N GLU A 32 7.99 -13.27 2.40
CA GLU A 32 9.08 -14.15 2.82
C GLU A 32 8.71 -14.92 4.09
N GLU A 33 8.19 -14.23 5.11
CA GLU A 33 7.74 -14.87 6.35
C GLU A 33 6.62 -15.88 6.10
N LEU A 34 5.64 -15.53 5.27
CA LEU A 34 4.56 -16.42 4.87
C LEU A 34 5.08 -17.66 4.13
N THR A 35 6.12 -17.50 3.30
CA THR A 35 6.78 -18.62 2.61
C THR A 35 7.44 -19.57 3.60
N GLU A 36 8.09 -19.05 4.64
CA GLU A 36 8.66 -19.87 5.71
C GLU A 36 7.58 -20.63 6.51
N LEU A 37 6.44 -20.00 6.78
CA LEU A 37 5.30 -20.68 7.46
C LEU A 37 4.77 -21.87 6.65
N THR A 38 4.80 -21.80 5.31
CA THR A 38 4.33 -22.91 4.47
C THR A 38 5.18 -24.18 4.57
N ARG A 39 6.40 -24.09 5.13
CA ARG A 39 7.28 -25.24 5.36
C ARG A 39 6.87 -26.09 6.56
N GLN A 40 5.95 -25.59 7.39
CA GLN A 40 5.45 -26.29 8.58
C GLN A 40 4.34 -27.28 8.21
N SER A 41 4.02 -28.21 9.12
CA SER A 41 2.85 -29.06 8.97
C SER A 41 1.60 -28.25 9.30
N LEU A 42 0.88 -27.83 8.27
CA LEU A 42 -0.35 -27.04 8.39
C LEU A 42 -1.57 -27.91 8.11
N ASN A 43 -2.62 -27.75 8.93
CA ASN A 43 -3.92 -28.33 8.65
C ASN A 43 -4.63 -27.60 7.50
N ALA A 44 -5.75 -28.14 7.02
CA ALA A 44 -6.46 -27.59 5.86
C ALA A 44 -6.92 -26.13 6.08
N GLU A 45 -7.40 -25.79 7.27
CA GLU A 45 -7.86 -24.44 7.60
C GLU A 45 -6.69 -23.43 7.60
N GLN A 46 -5.55 -23.83 8.16
CA GLN A 46 -4.33 -23.02 8.16
C GLN A 46 -3.81 -22.80 6.73
N GLN A 47 -3.88 -23.81 5.86
CA GLN A 47 -3.49 -23.67 4.45
C GLN A 47 -4.38 -22.67 3.69
N VAL A 48 -5.70 -22.68 3.94
CA VAL A 48 -6.62 -21.68 3.38
C VAL A 48 -6.26 -20.27 3.86
N LYS A 49 -5.89 -20.13 5.14
CA LYS A 49 -5.43 -18.83 5.67
C LYS A 49 -4.11 -18.38 5.02
N ILE A 50 -3.16 -19.28 4.78
CA ILE A 50 -1.94 -18.96 4.02
C ILE A 50 -2.29 -18.42 2.63
N GLU A 51 -3.15 -19.10 1.88
CA GLU A 51 -3.56 -18.67 0.53
C GLU A 51 -4.25 -17.30 0.56
N HIS A 52 -5.11 -17.06 1.57
CA HIS A 52 -5.71 -15.76 1.79
C HIS A 52 -4.66 -14.65 1.94
N PHE A 53 -3.64 -14.85 2.79
CA PHE A 53 -2.56 -13.87 2.97
C PHE A 53 -1.71 -13.70 1.72
N GLN A 54 -1.42 -14.77 0.97
CA GLN A 54 -0.67 -14.69 -0.28
C GLN A 54 -1.40 -13.79 -1.28
N ASN A 55 -2.69 -14.03 -1.49
CA ASN A 55 -3.52 -13.24 -2.40
C ASN A 55 -3.64 -11.79 -1.92
N ALA A 56 -3.86 -11.57 -0.63
CA ALA A 56 -3.95 -10.23 -0.06
C ALA A 56 -2.64 -9.44 -0.24
N LEU A 57 -1.49 -10.04 0.05
CA LEU A 57 -0.18 -9.39 -0.10
C LEU A 57 0.17 -9.10 -1.57
N ILE A 58 -0.17 -10.01 -2.49
CA ILE A 58 -0.06 -9.73 -3.93
C ILE A 58 -0.90 -8.52 -4.29
N ARG A 59 -2.15 -8.46 -3.82
CA ARG A 59 -3.02 -7.34 -4.16
C ARG A 59 -2.57 -6.02 -3.56
N GLN A 60 -2.06 -6.02 -2.33
CA GLN A 60 -1.48 -4.81 -1.72
C GLN A 60 -0.24 -4.32 -2.48
N LYS A 61 0.59 -5.23 -2.99
CA LYS A 61 1.75 -4.88 -3.82
C LYS A 61 1.33 -4.19 -5.12
N GLU A 62 0.28 -4.67 -5.76
CA GLU A 62 -0.27 -4.04 -6.97
C GLU A 62 -0.80 -2.64 -6.67
N VAL A 63 -1.55 -2.47 -5.57
CA VAL A 63 -2.06 -1.16 -5.13
C VAL A 63 -0.92 -0.18 -4.86
N VAL A 64 0.14 -0.61 -4.16
CA VAL A 64 1.33 0.22 -3.93
C VAL A 64 1.96 0.68 -5.25
N ASN A 65 2.09 -0.21 -6.23
CA ASN A 65 2.66 0.13 -7.53
C ASN A 65 1.78 1.12 -8.30
N ASP A 66 0.47 0.89 -8.34
CA ASP A 66 -0.49 1.78 -9.01
C ASP A 66 -0.46 3.18 -8.39
N GLN A 67 -0.45 3.25 -7.06
CA GLN A 67 -0.39 4.51 -6.33
C GLN A 67 0.94 5.25 -6.54
N LEU A 68 2.07 4.54 -6.56
CA LEU A 68 3.37 5.13 -6.89
C LEU A 68 3.37 5.77 -8.29
N GLN A 69 2.77 5.11 -9.28
CA GLN A 69 2.64 5.68 -10.63
C GLN A 69 1.77 6.93 -10.63
N MET A 70 0.68 6.94 -9.86
CA MET A 70 -0.22 8.09 -9.76
C MET A 70 0.44 9.29 -9.06
N VAL A 71 1.24 9.05 -8.01
CA VAL A 71 2.04 10.10 -7.36
C VAL A 71 3.05 10.71 -8.34
N ILE A 72 3.79 9.87 -9.08
CA ILE A 72 4.74 10.33 -10.10
C ILE A 72 4.03 11.15 -11.20
N LYS A 73 2.85 10.71 -11.63
CA LYS A 73 2.02 11.44 -12.58
C LYS A 73 1.63 12.82 -12.04
N GLY A 74 1.22 12.89 -10.77
CA GLY A 74 0.87 14.16 -10.12
C GLY A 74 2.05 15.13 -10.07
N ASP A 75 3.23 14.65 -9.68
CA ASP A 75 4.45 15.46 -9.71
C ASP A 75 4.80 15.96 -11.11
N LYS A 76 4.67 15.10 -12.12
CA LYS A 76 4.95 15.47 -13.51
C LYS A 76 4.00 16.55 -14.03
N MET A 77 2.70 16.42 -13.76
CA MET A 77 1.69 17.43 -14.11
C MET A 77 2.02 18.79 -13.49
N MET A 78 2.48 18.81 -12.23
CA MET A 78 2.91 20.04 -11.55
C MET A 78 4.17 20.64 -12.18
N SER A 79 5.18 19.82 -12.51
CA SER A 79 6.46 20.32 -13.04
C SER A 79 6.39 20.79 -14.49
N GLU A 80 5.56 20.13 -15.32
CA GLU A 80 5.48 20.40 -16.76
C GLU A 80 4.34 21.37 -17.11
N ASN A 81 3.57 21.82 -16.12
CA ASN A 81 2.31 22.55 -16.31
C ASN A 81 1.36 21.80 -17.27
N ASP A 82 1.41 20.47 -17.21
CA ASP A 82 0.68 19.56 -18.07
C ASP A 82 -0.66 19.23 -17.40
N GLY A 83 -1.70 19.97 -17.77
CA GLY A 83 -3.05 19.85 -17.23
C GLY A 83 -3.59 21.14 -16.62
N SER A 84 -4.90 21.17 -16.43
CA SER A 84 -5.58 22.26 -15.71
C SER A 84 -5.50 22.06 -14.19
N ASP A 85 -5.56 23.15 -13.43
CA ASP A 85 -5.66 23.12 -11.97
C ASP A 85 -6.75 22.17 -11.47
N ALA A 86 -7.89 22.12 -12.17
CA ALA A 86 -9.00 21.23 -11.83
C ALA A 86 -8.63 19.73 -11.95
N GLN A 87 -7.86 19.36 -12.97
CA GLN A 87 -7.40 17.99 -13.17
C GLN A 87 -6.40 17.58 -12.09
N LEU A 88 -5.49 18.47 -11.72
CA LEU A 88 -4.53 18.22 -10.65
C LEU A 88 -5.20 18.10 -9.28
N HIS A 89 -6.17 18.97 -8.98
CA HIS A 89 -6.99 18.85 -7.76
C HIS A 89 -7.74 17.52 -7.70
N MET A 90 -8.36 17.10 -8.80
CA MET A 90 -9.09 15.83 -8.85
C MET A 90 -8.15 14.64 -8.64
N LEU A 91 -6.96 14.66 -9.26
CA LEU A 91 -5.93 13.64 -9.07
C LEU A 91 -5.47 13.58 -7.62
N HIS A 92 -5.21 14.74 -7.01
CA HIS A 92 -4.73 14.83 -5.63
C HIS A 92 -5.77 14.28 -4.64
N ASN A 93 -7.03 14.69 -4.76
CA ASN A 93 -8.10 14.18 -3.90
C ASN A 93 -8.24 12.66 -4.04
N LYS A 94 -8.16 12.15 -5.27
CA LYS A 94 -8.23 10.71 -5.52
C LYS A 94 -7.05 9.97 -4.88
N LEU A 95 -5.83 10.49 -5.04
CA LEU A 95 -4.64 9.95 -4.39
C LEU A 95 -4.81 9.91 -2.87
N GLN A 96 -5.30 10.98 -2.25
CA GLN A 96 -5.52 11.02 -0.81
C GLN A 96 -6.50 9.93 -0.34
N GLU A 97 -7.66 9.80 -1.00
CA GLU A 97 -8.63 8.75 -0.70
C GLU A 97 -8.06 7.34 -0.85
N ASP A 98 -7.24 7.13 -1.89
CA ASP A 98 -6.60 5.85 -2.17
C ASP A 98 -5.50 5.52 -1.15
N MET A 99 -4.73 6.51 -0.69
CA MET A 99 -3.74 6.36 0.39
C MET A 99 -4.43 5.97 1.71
N ASP A 100 -5.48 6.69 2.09
CA ASP A 100 -6.23 6.42 3.33
C ASP A 100 -6.86 5.02 3.31
N THR A 101 -7.36 4.61 2.15
CA THR A 101 -7.93 3.27 1.96
C THR A 101 -6.85 2.20 2.05
N PHE A 102 -5.71 2.42 1.40
CA PHE A 102 -4.58 1.49 1.43
C PHE A 102 -4.05 1.31 2.86
N ASP A 103 -3.78 2.40 3.58
CA ASP A 103 -3.21 2.35 4.92
C ASP A 103 -4.12 1.56 5.88
N ARG A 104 -5.43 1.85 5.86
CA ARG A 104 -6.40 1.11 6.67
C ARG A 104 -6.40 -0.38 6.36
N LEU A 105 -6.51 -0.75 5.07
CA LEU A 105 -6.55 -2.16 4.67
C LEU A 105 -5.24 -2.89 4.98
N PHE A 106 -4.11 -2.20 4.87
CA PHE A 106 -2.80 -2.79 5.15
C PHE A 106 -2.56 -2.95 6.66
N VAL A 107 -3.02 -2.00 7.49
CA VAL A 107 -3.06 -2.17 8.96
C VAL A 107 -3.89 -3.39 9.34
N ASP A 108 -5.11 -3.51 8.81
CA ASP A 108 -6.00 -4.64 9.11
C ASP A 108 -5.34 -5.98 8.72
N LEU A 109 -4.73 -6.04 7.53
CA LEU A 109 -4.00 -7.23 7.06
C LEU A 109 -2.83 -7.60 7.99
N ARG A 110 -2.07 -6.61 8.48
CA ARG A 110 -0.95 -6.84 9.39
C ARG A 110 -1.41 -7.38 10.73
N GLU A 111 -2.50 -6.86 11.27
CA GLU A 111 -3.05 -7.34 12.54
C GLU A 111 -3.65 -8.75 12.39
N GLU A 112 -4.33 -9.05 11.28
CA GLU A 112 -4.80 -10.40 10.98
C GLU A 112 -3.62 -11.37 10.86
N PHE A 113 -2.56 -10.98 10.14
CA PHE A 113 -1.37 -11.81 9.97
C PHE A 113 -0.66 -12.07 11.31
N LYS A 114 -0.51 -11.06 12.17
CA LYS A 114 0.04 -11.23 13.52
C LYS A 114 -0.81 -12.19 14.37
N ALA A 115 -2.14 -12.05 14.31
CA ALA A 115 -3.04 -12.94 15.04
C ALA A 115 -2.93 -14.39 14.55
N PHE A 116 -2.86 -14.57 13.23
CA PHE A 116 -2.64 -15.89 12.63
C PHE A 116 -1.33 -16.51 13.10
N LYS A 117 -0.22 -15.77 13.08
CA LYS A 117 1.07 -16.28 13.58
C LYS A 117 1.03 -16.72 15.05
N ARG A 118 0.37 -15.94 15.92
CA ARG A 118 0.18 -16.34 17.34
C ARG A 118 -0.59 -17.67 17.45
N SER A 119 -1.65 -17.82 16.67
CA SER A 119 -2.44 -19.06 16.64
C SER A 119 -1.64 -20.30 16.21
N LEU A 120 -0.61 -20.12 15.36
CA LEU A 120 0.29 -21.20 14.96
C LEU A 120 1.30 -21.57 16.07
N ALA A 121 1.73 -20.58 16.87
CA ALA A 121 2.67 -20.80 17.97
C ALA A 121 2.03 -21.49 19.19
N GLY A 122 0.71 -21.67 19.20
CA GLY A 122 -0.03 -22.25 20.33
C GLY A 122 -0.21 -21.28 21.51
N GLU A 123 -0.09 -19.97 21.27
CA GLU A 123 -0.34 -18.88 22.23
C GLU A 123 -1.72 -18.23 22.02
#